data_AF-A0A7J8NMM2-F1
#
_entry.id   AF-A0A7J8NMM2-F1
#
_cell.length_a   1.000
_cell.length_b   1.000
_cell.length_c   1.000
_cell.angle_alpha   90.00
_cell.angle_beta   90.00
_cell.angle_gamma   90.00
#
_symmetry.space_group_name_H-M   'P 1'
#
loop_
_entity.id
_entity.type
_entity.pdbx_description
1 polymer ?
#
loop_
_entity_poly.entity_id
_entity_poly.type
_entity_poly.pdbx_seq_one_letter_code
_entity_poly.pdbx_strand_id
1 'polypeptide(L)'
;KTLEVDDKPEYATCRSLLRSGPAASLRVNIRAVAQYASDAGNGENAFKDVDQCLRALEELDSLFLHASRNEPDASVKAMKAKIGTALNALDSLLQTVPSDVLNQGKEIADAYRAPDDEEMKQPEELDPDLKQLESIL
;
A
#
# COMPACT_ATOMS: atom_id res chain seq x y z
N LYS A 1 38.05 -7.71 -2.59
CA LYS A 1 37.05 -7.50 -1.51
C LYS A 1 35.69 -7.57 -2.18
N THR A 2 35.12 -8.76 -2.24
CA THR A 2 33.77 -9.02 -2.75
C THR A 2 32.78 -8.42 -1.75
N LEU A 3 31.99 -7.46 -2.20
CA LEU A 3 30.80 -7.01 -1.49
C LEU A 3 29.73 -8.08 -1.72
N GLU A 4 29.84 -9.19 -1.00
CA GLU A 4 28.69 -10.03 -0.73
C GLU A 4 27.85 -9.26 0.28
N VAL A 5 27.02 -8.35 -0.24
CA VAL A 5 25.84 -7.92 0.49
C VAL A 5 25.04 -9.20 0.65
N ASP A 6 24.89 -9.68 1.87
CA ASP A 6 23.89 -10.69 2.20
C ASP A 6 22.53 -10.14 1.72
N ASP A 7 22.14 -10.44 0.49
CA ASP A 7 20.88 -10.05 -0.18
C ASP A 7 19.65 -10.74 0.46
N LYS A 8 19.70 -10.98 1.77
CA LYS A 8 18.55 -11.41 2.54
C LYS A 8 17.67 -10.18 2.76
N PRO A 9 16.38 -10.24 2.39
CA PRO A 9 15.44 -9.19 2.74
C PRO A 9 15.48 -8.95 4.25
N GLU A 10 15.47 -7.70 4.67
CA GLU A 10 15.31 -7.34 6.07
C GLU A 10 13.88 -7.65 6.52
N TYR A 11 13.62 -8.91 6.87
CA TYR A 11 12.26 -9.38 7.16
C TYR A 11 11.58 -8.62 8.29
N ALA A 12 12.34 -8.13 9.28
CA ALA A 12 11.82 -7.24 10.33
C ALA A 12 11.33 -5.90 9.76
N THR A 13 12.09 -5.30 8.84
CA THR A 13 11.72 -4.06 8.14
C THR A 13 10.49 -4.28 7.25
N CYS A 14 10.46 -5.37 6.47
CA CYS A 14 9.29 -5.73 5.66
C CYS A 14 8.02 -5.88 6.51
N ARG A 15 8.14 -6.53 7.68
CA ARG A 15 7.03 -6.70 8.62
C ARG A 15 6.58 -5.37 9.23
N SER A 16 7.53 -4.47 9.54
CA SER A 16 7.21 -3.12 10.02
C SER A 16 6.42 -2.33 8.98
N LEU A 17 6.84 -2.39 7.70
CA LEU A 17 6.14 -1.74 6.59
C LEU A 17 4.71 -2.26 6.43
N LEU A 18 4.50 -3.57 6.57
CA LEU A 18 3.17 -4.18 6.48
C LEU A 18 2.21 -3.72 7.61
N ARG A 19 2.75 -3.28 8.76
CA ARG A 19 1.98 -2.90 9.95
C ARG A 19 1.83 -1.40 10.17
N SER A 20 2.43 -0.58 9.31
CA SER A 20 2.48 0.87 9.48
C SER A 20 2.11 1.61 8.19
N GLY A 21 1.89 2.92 8.30
CA GLY A 21 1.63 3.78 7.13
C GLY A 21 0.43 3.31 6.30
N PRO A 22 0.54 3.35 4.95
CA PRO A 22 -0.55 2.96 4.04
C PRO A 22 -1.03 1.51 4.19
N ALA A 23 -0.15 0.57 4.59
CA ALA A 23 -0.53 -0.82 4.76
C ALA A 23 -1.42 -1.03 6.00
N ALA A 24 -1.21 -0.26 7.06
CA ALA A 24 -2.03 -0.30 8.26
C ALA A 24 -3.47 0.20 8.01
N SER A 25 -3.61 1.26 7.20
CA SER A 25 -4.92 1.83 6.84
C SER A 25 -5.65 1.01 5.78
N LEU A 26 -4.92 0.21 4.99
CA LEU A 26 -5.47 -0.62 3.91
C LEU A 26 -6.67 -1.47 4.37
N ARG A 27 -6.60 -2.07 5.57
CA ARG A 27 -7.66 -2.93 6.11
C ARG A 27 -9.01 -2.21 6.24
N VAL A 28 -8.99 -0.94 6.63
CA VAL A 28 -10.20 -0.12 6.74
C VAL A 28 -10.67 0.30 5.36
N ASN A 29 -9.73 0.73 4.51
CA ASN A 29 -10.02 1.23 3.16
C ASN A 29 -10.68 0.16 2.27
N ILE A 30 -10.14 -1.07 2.23
CA ILE A 30 -10.70 -2.13 1.38
C ILE A 30 -12.10 -2.59 1.85
N ARG A 31 -12.39 -2.50 3.16
CA ARG A 31 -13.74 -2.77 3.68
C ARG A 31 -14.74 -1.70 3.27
N ALA A 32 -14.32 -0.44 3.21
CA ALA A 32 -15.17 0.62 2.69
C ALA A 32 -15.50 0.40 1.21
N VAL A 33 -14.54 -0.06 0.40
CA VAL A 33 -14.77 -0.45 -1.01
C VAL A 33 -15.76 -1.62 -1.09
N ALA A 34 -15.61 -2.64 -0.24
CA ALA A 34 -16.56 -3.75 -0.22
C ALA A 34 -17.97 -3.35 0.22
N GLN A 35 -18.08 -2.41 1.17
CA GLN A 35 -19.38 -1.85 1.54
C GLN A 35 -20.03 -1.10 0.38
N TYR A 36 -19.26 -0.27 -0.32
CA TYR A 36 -19.73 0.43 -1.51
C TYR A 36 -20.21 -0.55 -2.60
N ALA A 37 -19.47 -1.63 -2.83
CA ALA A 37 -19.86 -2.70 -3.75
C ALA A 37 -21.12 -3.46 -3.26
N SER A 38 -21.28 -3.63 -1.95
CA SER A 38 -22.47 -4.23 -1.35
C SER A 38 -23.72 -3.40 -1.61
N ASP A 39 -23.61 -2.08 -1.53
CA ASP A 39 -24.73 -1.17 -1.82
C ASP A 39 -25.17 -1.26 -3.29
N ALA A 40 -24.26 -1.67 -4.18
CA ALA A 40 -24.52 -1.96 -5.60
C ALA A 40 -24.93 -3.43 -5.89
N GLY A 41 -25.10 -4.27 -4.86
CA GLY A 41 -25.55 -5.66 -4.99
C GLY A 41 -24.43 -6.70 -5.19
N ASN A 42 -23.15 -6.32 -5.08
CA ASN A 42 -22.01 -7.22 -5.26
C ASN A 42 -21.27 -7.53 -3.93
N GLY A 43 -22.00 -7.47 -2.81
CA GLY A 43 -21.42 -7.55 -1.46
C GLY A 43 -20.74 -8.89 -1.14
N GLU A 44 -21.36 -10.01 -1.52
CA GLU A 44 -20.82 -11.34 -1.19
C GLU A 44 -19.42 -11.56 -1.77
N ASN A 45 -19.23 -11.26 -3.06
CA ASN A 45 -17.93 -11.39 -3.71
C ASN A 45 -16.93 -10.37 -3.14
N ALA A 46 -17.35 -9.12 -2.96
CA ALA A 46 -16.48 -8.07 -2.46
C ALA A 46 -15.95 -8.36 -1.04
N PHE A 47 -16.80 -8.84 -0.12
CA PHE A 47 -16.35 -9.22 1.22
C PHE A 47 -15.47 -10.48 1.21
N LYS A 48 -15.74 -11.44 0.31
CA LYS A 48 -14.88 -12.61 0.12
C LYS A 48 -13.47 -12.21 -0.36
N ASP A 49 -13.38 -11.27 -1.29
CA ASP A 49 -12.11 -10.74 -1.78
C ASP A 49 -11.35 -10.00 -0.66
N VAL A 50 -12.06 -9.21 0.17
CA VAL A 50 -11.47 -8.60 1.37
C VAL A 50 -10.91 -9.64 2.33
N ASP A 51 -11.68 -10.69 2.64
CA ASP A 51 -11.23 -11.74 3.55
C ASP A 51 -10.01 -12.49 3.01
N GLN A 52 -10.01 -12.79 1.71
CA GLN A 52 -8.87 -13.42 1.04
C GLN A 52 -7.62 -12.53 1.09
N CYS A 53 -7.77 -11.22 0.82
CA CYS A 53 -6.68 -10.27 0.94
C CYS A 53 -6.11 -10.23 2.36
N LEU A 54 -6.97 -10.01 3.37
CA LEU A 54 -6.53 -9.87 4.76
C LEU A 54 -5.86 -11.14 5.28
N ARG A 55 -6.43 -12.31 4.97
CA ARG A 55 -5.79 -13.59 5.32
C ARG A 55 -4.41 -13.73 4.69
N ALA A 56 -4.26 -13.38 3.40
CA ALA A 56 -2.97 -13.44 2.73
C ALA A 56 -1.93 -12.49 3.37
N LEU A 57 -2.34 -11.30 3.80
CA LEU A 57 -1.46 -10.36 4.51
C LEU A 57 -1.09 -10.85 5.92
N GLU A 58 -2.02 -11.45 6.66
CA GLU A 58 -1.74 -12.07 7.98
C GLU A 58 -0.76 -13.25 7.87
N GLU A 59 -0.93 -14.08 6.84
CA GLU A 59 0.00 -15.17 6.53
C GLU A 59 1.37 -14.65 6.08
N LEU A 60 1.40 -13.54 5.32
CA LEU A 60 2.65 -12.87 4.94
C LEU A 60 3.38 -12.28 6.17
N ASP A 61 2.67 -11.65 7.10
CA ASP A 61 3.23 -11.16 8.36
C ASP A 61 3.88 -12.30 9.17
N SER A 62 3.18 -13.43 9.23
CA SER A 62 3.67 -14.63 9.91
C SER A 62 4.94 -15.15 9.24
N LEU A 63 4.97 -15.23 7.91
CA LEU A 63 6.17 -15.61 7.16
C LEU A 63 7.34 -14.67 7.41
N PHE A 64 7.13 -13.35 7.50
CA PHE A 64 8.19 -12.42 7.86
C PHE A 64 8.70 -12.64 9.29
N LEU A 65 7.82 -12.92 10.24
CA LEU A 65 8.20 -13.25 11.62
C LEU A 65 9.07 -14.52 11.65
N HIS A 66 8.61 -15.62 11.05
CA HIS A 66 9.34 -16.88 10.99
C HIS A 66 10.70 -16.71 10.29
N ALA A 67 10.75 -15.99 9.18
CA ALA A 67 12.01 -15.72 8.47
C ALA A 67 12.98 -14.86 9.29
N SER A 68 12.50 -13.85 10.02
CA SER A 68 13.34 -13.06 10.94
C SER A 68 13.93 -13.87 12.09
N ARG A 69 13.34 -15.04 12.40
CA ARG A 69 13.82 -16.00 13.39
C ARG A 69 14.68 -17.12 12.80
N ASN A 70 14.95 -17.07 11.49
CA ASN A 70 15.66 -18.11 10.72
C ASN A 70 14.95 -19.48 10.74
N GLU A 71 13.62 -19.50 10.79
CA GLU A 71 12.84 -20.74 10.72
C GLU A 71 12.80 -21.26 9.26
N PRO A 72 13.01 -22.57 9.02
CA PRO A 72 13.28 -23.14 7.70
C PRO A 72 12.05 -23.21 6.76
N ASP A 73 10.86 -23.07 7.30
CA ASP A 73 9.57 -23.09 6.59
C ASP A 73 9.23 -21.74 5.92
N ALA A 74 9.91 -20.67 6.31
CA ALA A 74 9.67 -19.33 5.79
C ALA A 74 10.51 -19.02 4.53
N SER A 75 9.98 -19.40 3.36
CA SER A 75 10.64 -19.16 2.07
C SER A 75 10.21 -17.85 1.40
N VAL A 76 11.13 -17.19 0.69
CA VAL A 76 10.83 -16.03 -0.19
C VAL A 76 9.76 -16.38 -1.24
N LYS A 77 9.75 -17.63 -1.71
CA LYS A 77 8.72 -18.13 -2.65
C LYS A 77 7.33 -18.07 -2.02
N ALA A 78 7.18 -18.52 -0.77
CA ALA A 78 5.91 -18.46 -0.05
C ALA A 78 5.47 -17.00 0.16
N MET A 79 6.39 -16.09 0.52
CA MET A 79 6.09 -14.67 0.69
C MET A 79 5.57 -14.04 -0.61
N LYS A 80 6.26 -14.27 -1.74
CA LYS A 80 5.82 -13.78 -3.05
C LYS A 80 4.44 -14.33 -3.43
N ALA A 81 4.15 -15.59 -3.10
CA ALA A 81 2.83 -16.18 -3.34
C ALA A 81 1.72 -15.50 -2.51
N LYS A 82 2.00 -15.13 -1.25
CA LYS A 82 1.04 -14.38 -0.42
C LYS A 82 0.83 -12.95 -0.92
N ILE A 83 1.88 -12.26 -1.36
CA ILE A 83 1.76 -10.95 -2.03
C ILE A 83 0.87 -11.08 -3.28
N GLY A 84 1.14 -12.06 -4.16
CA GLY A 84 0.31 -12.27 -5.35
C GLY A 84 -1.15 -12.59 -5.01
N THR A 85 -1.40 -13.37 -3.95
CA THR A 85 -2.77 -13.67 -3.50
C THR A 85 -3.49 -12.41 -3.02
N ALA A 86 -2.81 -11.54 -2.25
CA ALA A 86 -3.37 -10.27 -1.79
C ALA A 86 -3.65 -9.31 -2.95
N LEU A 87 -2.71 -9.18 -3.91
CA LEU A 87 -2.87 -8.33 -5.09
C LEU A 87 -4.04 -8.80 -5.97
N ASN A 88 -4.13 -10.10 -6.25
CA ASN A 88 -5.24 -10.63 -7.05
C ASN A 88 -6.59 -10.37 -6.38
N ALA A 89 -6.67 -10.52 -5.05
CA ALA A 89 -7.89 -10.23 -4.31
C ALA A 89 -8.23 -8.72 -4.33
N LEU A 90 -7.23 -7.84 -4.25
CA LEU A 90 -7.43 -6.40 -4.46
C LEU A 90 -7.96 -6.09 -5.86
N ASP A 91 -7.38 -6.69 -6.90
CA ASP A 91 -7.80 -6.47 -8.28
C ASP A 91 -9.25 -6.94 -8.49
N SER A 92 -9.62 -8.10 -7.95
CA SER A 92 -11.00 -8.59 -7.97
C SER A 92 -11.95 -7.66 -7.22
N LEU A 93 -11.54 -7.16 -6.04
CA LEU A 93 -12.33 -6.17 -5.30
C LEU A 93 -12.52 -4.87 -6.10
N LEU A 94 -11.47 -4.35 -6.75
CA LEU A 94 -11.57 -3.13 -7.55
C LEU A 94 -12.47 -3.30 -8.78
N GLN A 95 -12.60 -4.50 -9.33
CA GLN A 95 -13.55 -4.80 -10.41
C GLN A 95 -15.02 -4.72 -9.96
N THR A 96 -15.29 -4.68 -8.64
CA THR A 96 -16.64 -4.48 -8.12
C THR A 96 -17.07 -3.00 -8.14
N VAL A 97 -16.13 -2.08 -8.35
CA VAL A 97 -16.37 -0.64 -8.45
C VAL A 97 -16.75 -0.27 -9.90
N PRO A 98 -17.77 0.58 -10.12
CA PRO A 98 -18.08 1.10 -11.45
C PRO A 98 -16.87 1.71 -12.16
N SER A 99 -16.77 1.46 -13.45
CA SER A 99 -15.59 1.79 -14.26
C SER A 99 -15.24 3.28 -14.26
N ASP A 100 -16.25 4.15 -14.25
CA ASP A 100 -16.11 5.61 -14.20
C ASP A 100 -15.49 6.05 -12.88
N VAL A 101 -15.99 5.54 -11.75
CA VAL A 101 -15.45 5.82 -10.42
C VAL A 101 -14.03 5.26 -10.27
N LEU A 102 -13.78 4.04 -10.76
CA LEU A 102 -12.46 3.43 -10.71
C LEU A 102 -11.44 4.22 -11.55
N ASN A 103 -11.83 4.67 -12.75
CA ASN A 103 -10.96 5.46 -13.61
C ASN A 103 -10.63 6.82 -12.97
N GLN A 104 -11.63 7.51 -12.41
CA GLN A 104 -11.39 8.75 -11.67
C GLN A 104 -10.46 8.53 -10.46
N GLY A 105 -10.65 7.42 -9.73
CA GLY A 105 -9.77 7.05 -8.62
C GLY A 105 -8.32 6.81 -9.06
N LYS A 106 -8.11 6.20 -10.23
CA LYS A 106 -6.77 6.00 -10.82
C LYS A 106 -6.12 7.33 -11.19
N GLU A 107 -6.84 8.24 -11.83
CA GLU A 107 -6.31 9.57 -12.18
C GLU A 107 -5.84 10.33 -10.92
N ILE A 108 -6.62 10.28 -9.84
CA ILE A 108 -6.24 10.90 -8.57
C ILE A 108 -5.00 10.21 -8.00
N ALA A 109 -4.98 8.88 -7.93
CA ALA A 109 -3.84 8.13 -7.38
C ALA A 109 -2.55 8.36 -8.19
N ASP A 110 -2.65 8.46 -9.51
CA ASP A 110 -1.52 8.74 -10.39
C ASP A 110 -0.97 10.16 -10.17
N ALA A 111 -1.85 11.15 -9.92
CA ALA A 111 -1.42 12.51 -9.57
C ALA A 111 -0.63 12.56 -8.25
N TYR A 112 -1.00 11.75 -7.24
CA TYR A 112 -0.23 11.62 -5.99
C TYR A 112 1.09 10.85 -6.14
N ARG A 113 1.26 10.09 -7.23
CA ARG A 113 2.46 9.28 -7.50
C ARG A 113 3.43 9.97 -8.45
N ALA A 114 2.97 10.97 -9.19
CA ALA A 114 3.85 11.83 -9.97
C ALA A 114 4.93 12.36 -9.01
N PRO A 115 6.23 12.23 -9.35
CA PRO A 115 7.26 12.89 -8.56
C PRO A 115 6.87 14.37 -8.51
N ASP A 116 6.83 14.95 -7.32
CA ASP A 116 6.62 16.37 -7.15
C ASP A 116 7.73 17.09 -7.94
N ASP A 117 7.44 17.53 -9.17
CA ASP A 117 8.21 18.58 -9.84
C ASP A 117 8.17 19.88 -9.00
N GLU A 118 7.35 19.92 -7.93
CA GLU A 118 7.28 20.96 -6.90
C GLU A 118 8.38 20.84 -5.82
N GLU A 119 9.01 19.68 -5.59
CA GLU A 119 10.21 19.58 -4.72
C GLU A 119 11.46 20.17 -5.40
N MET A 120 11.38 20.45 -6.71
CA MET A 120 12.40 21.19 -7.48
C MET A 120 12.01 22.66 -7.74
N LYS A 121 10.98 23.20 -7.08
CA LYS A 121 10.88 24.67 -6.94
C LYS A 121 11.79 25.11 -5.81
N GLN A 122 12.89 25.71 -6.22
CA GLN A 122 13.78 26.45 -5.32
C GLN A 122 12.95 27.43 -4.45
N PRO A 123 13.42 27.81 -3.25
CA PRO A 123 12.72 28.72 -2.32
C PRO A 123 12.34 30.13 -2.85
N GLU A 124 12.45 30.39 -4.16
CA GLU A 124 12.38 31.73 -4.73
C GLU A 124 10.96 32.23 -5.02
N GLU A 125 9.93 31.39 -5.00
CA GLU A 125 8.51 31.80 -5.20
C GLU A 125 7.70 31.90 -3.90
N LEU A 126 8.35 32.19 -2.76
CA LEU A 126 7.60 32.67 -1.60
C LEU A 126 6.90 33.99 -1.96
N ASP A 127 5.57 33.97 -1.84
CA ASP A 127 4.65 35.11 -2.01
C ASP A 127 5.27 36.39 -1.42
N PRO A 128 5.34 37.51 -2.17
CA PRO A 128 5.88 38.77 -1.65
C PRO A 128 5.22 39.23 -0.33
N ASP A 129 3.99 38.80 -0.05
CA ASP A 129 3.29 39.10 1.20
C ASP A 129 3.89 38.36 2.41
N LEU A 130 4.43 37.15 2.22
CA LEU A 130 5.14 36.39 3.27
C LEU A 130 6.48 37.04 3.63
N LYS A 131 7.20 37.57 2.64
CA LYS A 131 8.48 38.29 2.85
C LYS A 131 8.28 39.60 3.63
N GLN A 132 7.14 40.27 3.44
CA GLN A 132 6.81 41.46 4.23
C GLN A 132 6.57 41.14 5.70
N LEU A 133 5.95 39.99 6.01
CA LEU A 133 5.66 39.57 7.38
C LEU A 133 6.94 39.21 8.16
N GLU A 134 7.91 38.56 7.54
CA GLU A 134 9.21 38.29 8.17
C GLU A 134 10.01 39.56 8.46
N SER A 135 9.85 40.62 7.67
CA SER A 135 10.58 41.88 7.88
C SER A 135 10.08 42.69 9.08
N ILE A 136 8.96 42.30 9.71
CA ILE A 136 8.32 43.04 10.81
C ILE A 136 8.52 42.32 12.17
N LEU A 137 9.10 41.10 12.16
CA LEU A 137 9.51 40.35 13.36
C LEU A 137 10.98 40.59 13.71
#